data_AF-A0A2E3H7G1-F1
#
_entry.id   AF-A0A2E3H7G1-F1
#
_cell.length_a   1.000
_cell.length_b   1.000
_cell.length_c   1.000
_cell.angle_alpha   90.00
_cell.angle_beta   90.00
_cell.angle_gamma   90.00
#
_symmetry.space_group_name_H-M   'P 1'
#
loop_
_entity.id
_entity.type
_entity.pdbx_description
1 polymer ?
#
loop_
_entity_poly.entity_id
_entity_poly.type
_entity_poly.pdbx_seq_one_letter_code
_entity_poly.pdbx_strand_id
1 'polypeptide(L)' 'MIFSSPGRRDKRDDITIRASFDGGESWPVSRLVREGPGNYTWLAAGRKDTPSAGFIYLLSNKGWMARFNVSWLMENRN' A
#
# COMPACT_ATOMS: atom_id res chain seq x y z
N MET A 1 -3.26 6.17 8.56
CA MET A 1 -2.74 4.78 8.60
C MET A 1 -2.70 4.20 7.20
N ILE A 2 -1.69 3.37 6.88
CA ILE A 2 -1.56 2.68 5.59
C ILE A 2 -1.59 1.18 5.85
N PHE A 3 -2.35 0.44 5.05
CA PHE A 3 -2.51 -1.00 5.19
C PHE A 3 -2.33 -1.69 3.83
N SER A 4 -1.66 -2.85 3.83
CA SER A 4 -1.48 -3.69 2.65
C SER A 4 -2.12 -5.06 2.86
N SER A 5 -2.87 -5.52 1.86
CA SER A 5 -3.43 -6.87 1.85
C SER A 5 -3.68 -7.34 0.42
N PRO A 6 -3.89 -8.65 0.21
CA PRO A 6 -4.68 -9.10 -0.93
C PRO A 6 -6.01 -8.33 -1.01
N GLY A 7 -6.41 -7.94 -2.23
CA GLY A 7 -7.62 -7.17 -2.49
C GLY A 7 -8.88 -8.03 -2.55
N ARG A 8 -8.71 -9.31 -2.89
CA ARG A 8 -9.80 -10.29 -2.99
C ARG A 8 -10.15 -10.94 -1.65
N ARG A 9 -11.43 -11.28 -1.48
CA ARG A 9 -11.95 -11.94 -0.26
C ARG A 9 -11.79 -13.46 -0.30
N ASP A 10 -11.83 -14.04 -1.49
CA ASP A 10 -11.86 -15.48 -1.73
C ASP A 10 -10.48 -16.10 -1.89
N LYS A 11 -9.47 -15.29 -2.24
CA LYS A 11 -8.09 -15.74 -2.43
C LYS A 11 -7.10 -14.62 -2.16
N ARG A 12 -5.84 -15.01 -1.93
CA ARG A 12 -4.75 -14.08 -1.69
C ARG A 12 -4.21 -13.52 -3.01
N ASP A 13 -5.03 -12.79 -3.76
CA ASP A 13 -4.59 -12.13 -5.00
C ASP A 13 -4.73 -10.61 -4.88
N ASP A 14 -4.11 -9.89 -5.82
CA ASP A 14 -4.33 -8.48 -6.10
C ASP A 14 -3.91 -7.57 -4.93
N ILE A 15 -2.60 -7.50 -4.67
CA ILE A 15 -2.07 -6.70 -3.56
C ILE A 15 -2.51 -5.24 -3.72
N THR A 16 -3.21 -4.77 -2.70
CA THR A 16 -3.90 -3.49 -2.66
C THR A 16 -3.43 -2.70 -1.43
N ILE A 17 -3.25 -1.39 -1.60
CA ILE A 17 -3.00 -0.46 -0.50
C ILE A 17 -4.30 0.25 -0.14
N ARG A 18 -4.56 0.36 1.16
CA ARG A 18 -5.66 1.14 1.71
C ARG A 18 -5.14 2.25 2.62
N ALA A 19 -5.79 3.39 2.58
CA ALA A 19 -5.48 4.52 3.45
C ALA A 19 -6.68 4.87 4.34
N SER A 20 -6.39 5.13 5.61
CA SER A 20 -7.33 5.68 6.58
C SER A 20 -6.77 6.98 7.15
N PHE A 21 -7.64 7.96 7.34
CA PHE A 21 -7.32 9.27 7.92
C PHE A 21 -7.96 9.50 9.29
N ASP A 22 -8.73 8.52 9.78
CA ASP A 22 -9.50 8.53 11.04
C ASP A 22 -9.05 7.42 11.99
N GLY A 23 -7.76 7.08 11.99
CA GLY A 23 -7.21 6.08 12.92
C GLY A 23 -7.55 4.62 12.59
N GLY A 24 -8.19 4.35 11.46
CA GLY A 24 -8.54 3.00 11.00
C GLY A 24 -10.03 2.67 11.04
N GLU A 25 -10.87 3.64 11.40
CA GLU A 25 -12.34 3.48 11.43
C GLU A 25 -12.90 3.32 10.01
N SER A 26 -12.43 4.13 9.05
CA SER A 26 -12.82 4.03 7.64
C SER A 26 -11.62 3.98 6.70
N TRP A 27 -11.83 3.39 5.51
CA TRP A 27 -10.81 3.17 4.49
C TRP A 27 -11.24 3.73 3.13
N PRO A 28 -11.42 5.05 3.00
CA PRO A 28 -11.99 5.69 1.81
C PRO A 28 -11.08 5.63 0.57
N VAL A 29 -9.81 5.23 0.74
CA VAL A 29 -8.82 5.14 -0.33
C VAL A 29 -8.37 3.72 -0.47
N SER A 30 -8.43 3.20 -1.70
CA SER A 30 -8.03 1.85 -2.05
C SER A 30 -7.43 1.84 -3.44
N ARG A 31 -6.18 1.42 -3.58
CA ARG A 31 -5.49 1.36 -4.88
C ARG A 31 -4.75 0.04 -5.05
N LEU A 32 -4.98 -0.61 -6.19
CA LEU A 32 -4.28 -1.82 -6.58
C LEU A 32 -2.81 -1.49 -6.88
N VAL A 33 -1.90 -2.26 -6.30
CA VAL A 33 -0.45 -2.15 -6.56
C VAL A 33 -0.01 -3.16 -7.60
N ARG A 34 -0.50 -4.40 -7.51
CA ARG A 34 -0.12 -5.48 -8.41
C ARG A 34 -1.20 -6.55 -8.50
N GLU A 35 -1.57 -6.90 -9.73
CA GLU A 35 -2.47 -8.02 -10.05
C GLU A 35 -1.81 -9.38 -9.82
N GLY A 36 -2.66 -10.40 -9.58
CA GLY A 36 -2.27 -11.80 -9.50
C GLY A 36 -1.86 -12.24 -8.09
N PRO A 37 -1.16 -13.38 -7.95
CA PRO A 37 -0.88 -13.99 -6.65
C PRO A 37 -0.16 -13.06 -5.67
N GLY A 38 -0.85 -12.76 -4.57
CA GLY A 38 -0.37 -12.01 -3.43
C GLY A 38 -0.14 -12.91 -2.21
N ASN A 39 0.70 -12.49 -1.27
CA ASN A 39 0.79 -13.14 0.03
C ASN A 39 1.28 -12.13 1.07
N TYR A 40 2.26 -12.49 1.90
CA TYR A 40 2.81 -11.60 2.92
C TYR A 40 3.52 -10.40 2.29
N THR A 41 3.23 -9.24 2.86
CA THR A 41 3.86 -7.97 2.51
C THR A 41 4.21 -7.19 3.77
N TRP A 42 5.20 -6.32 3.68
CA TRP A 42 5.62 -5.41 4.76
C TRP A 42 5.72 -4.00 4.24
N LEU A 43 5.34 -3.04 5.10
CA LEU A 43 5.38 -1.62 4.79
C LEU A 43 6.46 -0.93 5.62
N ALA A 44 7.15 0.02 4.99
CA ALA A 44 8.06 0.94 5.68
C ALA A 44 7.88 2.36 5.12
N ALA A 45 7.84 3.34 6.02
CA ALA A 45 7.93 4.75 5.65
C ALA A 45 9.40 5.15 5.54
N GLY A 46 9.74 5.95 4.53
CA GLY A 46 11.06 6.54 4.44
C GLY A 46 11.35 7.49 5.59
N ARG A 47 12.59 7.50 6.06
CA ARG A 47 13.01 8.32 7.19
C ARG A 47 13.05 9.80 6.82
N LYS A 48 12.59 10.65 7.75
CA LYS A 48 12.73 12.10 7.67
C LYS A 48 14.20 12.50 7.43
N ASP A 49 14.42 13.58 6.69
CA ASP A 49 15.74 14.17 6.41
C ASP A 49 16.69 13.23 5.63
N THR A 50 16.13 12.29 4.87
CA THR A 50 16.85 11.41 3.93
C THR A 50 16.19 11.45 2.55
N PRO A 51 16.85 10.99 1.48
CA PRO A 51 16.22 10.87 0.15
C PRO A 51 14.98 9.97 0.10
N SER A 52 14.74 9.14 1.14
CA SER A 52 13.55 8.30 1.25
C SER A 52 12.33 9.05 1.82
N ALA A 53 12.51 10.23 2.40
CA ALA A 53 11.44 11.00 3.02
C ALA A 53 10.26 11.20 2.05
N GLY A 54 9.04 11.01 2.54
CA GLY A 54 7.82 11.12 1.73
C GLY A 54 7.47 9.89 0.89
N PHE A 55 8.36 8.88 0.81
CA PHE A 55 8.05 7.61 0.18
C PHE A 55 7.58 6.55 1.17
N ILE A 56 6.79 5.62 0.65
CA ILE A 56 6.35 4.39 1.29
C ILE A 56 6.84 3.23 0.43
N TYR A 57 7.39 2.22 1.09
CA TYR A 57 7.90 1.01 0.47
C TYR A 57 7.04 -0.17 0.88
N LEU A 58 6.69 -1.01 -0.09
CA LEU A 58 6.05 -2.30 0.13
C LEU A 58 6.99 -3.40 -0.34
N LEU A 59 7.44 -4.25 0.56
CA LEU A 59 8.21 -5.45 0.24
C LEU A 59 7.28 -6.68 0.21
N SER A 60 7.36 -7.47 -0.85
CA SER A 60 6.60 -8.72 -0.98
C SER A 60 7.49 -9.93 -0.71
N ASN A 61 6.91 -10.96 -0.08
CA ASN A 61 7.57 -12.26 0.06
C ASN A 61 7.72 -13.02 -1.27
N LYS A 62 7.22 -12.46 -2.39
CA LYS A 62 7.36 -12.99 -3.75
C LYS A 62 8.52 -12.34 -4.53
N GLY A 63 9.46 -11.68 -3.84
CA GLY A 63 10.69 -11.17 -4.46
C GLY A 63 10.51 -9.89 -5.28
N TRP A 64 9.51 -9.08 -4.94
CA TRP A 64 9.31 -7.77 -5.58
C TRP A 64 9.05 -6.69 -4.53
N MET A 65 9.31 -5.44 -4.92
CA MET A 65 9.10 -4.27 -4.09
C MET A 65 8.40 -3.18 -4.90
N ALA A 66 7.50 -2.43 -4.25
CA ALA A 66 6.91 -1.21 -4.78
C ALA A 66 7.35 -0.01 -3.94
N ARG A 67 7.47 1.15 -4.59
CA ARG A 67 7.68 2.44 -3.94
C ARG A 67 6.63 3.42 -4.45
N PHE A 68 5.94 4.09 -3.54
CA PHE A 68 4.92 5.08 -3.86
C PHE A 68 4.94 6.20 -2.82
N ASN A 69 4.11 7.22 -3.00
CA ASN A 69 3.90 8.29 -2.02
C ASN A 69 2.39 8.53 -1.83
N VAL A 70 2.04 9.42 -0.91
CA VAL A 70 0.64 9.74 -0.62
C VAL A 70 -0.05 10.35 -1.84
N SER A 71 0.62 11.20 -2.62
CA SER A 71 0.03 11.78 -3.83
C SER A 71 -0.45 10.70 -4.79
N TRP A 72 0.40 9.71 -5.09
CA TRP A 72 0.02 8.56 -5.91
C TRP A 72 -1.15 7.79 -5.29
N LEU A 73 -1.18 7.58 -3.97
CA LEU A 73 -2.29 6.85 -3.36
C LEU A 73 -3.63 7.59 -3.49
N MET A 74 -3.61 8.92 -3.56
CA MET A 74 -4.79 9.79 -3.62
C MET A 74 -5.24 10.16 -5.03
N GLU A 75 -4.43 9.89 -6.05
CA GLU A 75 -4.81 10.09 -7.46
C GLU A 75 -6.06 9.26 -7.78
N ASN A 76 -7.08 9.91 -8.35
CA ASN A 76 -8.43 9.41 -8.66
C ASN A 76 -9.44 9.39 -7.51
N ARG A 77 -9.16 10.09 -6.41
CA ARG A 77 -10.21 10.48 -5.45
C ARG A 77 -11.00 11.66 -6.05
N ASN A 78 -12.02 11.35 -6.85
CA ASN A 78 -13.11 12.30 -7.18
C ASN A 78 -14.00 12.51 -5.95
#